data_AF-A0A2D6KCW3-F1
#
_entry.id   AF-A0A2D6KCW3-F1
#
_cell.length_a   1.000
_cell.length_b   1.000
_cell.length_c   1.000
_cell.angle_alpha   90.00
_cell.angle_beta   90.00
_cell.angle_gamma   90.00
#
_symmetry.space_group_name_H-M   'P 1'
#
loop_
_entity.id
_entity.type
_entity.pdbx_description
1 polymer ?
#
loop_
_entity_poly.entity_id
_entity_poly.type
_entity_poly.pdbx_seq_one_letter_code
_entity_poly.pdbx_strand_id
1 'polypeptide(L)'
;MVQEYAVNPEFKDDLFNDIEKTGEELKEELKEEFGRLLNNKINSRIDSQISASKFEAVYAFSVSKEEREKTMAEVKEVRSEGWKKALKEANGDEEIAYEIYKKANVFP
;
A
#
# COMPACT_ATOMS: atom_id res chain seq x y z
N MET A 1 -57.56 7.68 -18.14
CA MET A 1 -57.32 8.89 -17.31
C MET A 1 -55.90 8.80 -16.81
N VAL A 2 -54.99 9.62 -17.34
CA VAL A 2 -53.63 9.73 -16.79
C VAL A 2 -53.75 10.71 -15.62
N GLN A 3 -53.48 10.24 -14.41
CA GLN A 3 -53.52 11.08 -13.22
C GLN A 3 -52.25 11.94 -13.25
N GLU A 4 -52.36 13.19 -13.70
CA GLU A 4 -51.28 14.16 -13.57
C GLU A 4 -51.16 14.52 -12.09
N TYR A 5 -50.17 13.93 -11.42
CA TYR A 5 -49.76 14.35 -10.09
C TYR A 5 -49.07 15.71 -10.24
N ALA A 6 -49.79 16.79 -9.95
CA ALA A 6 -49.18 18.11 -9.78
C ALA A 6 -48.28 18.05 -8.54
N VAL A 7 -46.99 17.79 -8.74
CA VAL A 7 -46.00 17.88 -7.67
C VAL A 7 -45.99 19.33 -7.20
N ASN A 8 -46.25 19.57 -5.91
CA ASN A 8 -46.14 20.90 -5.33
C ASN A 8 -44.72 21.42 -5.60
N PRO A 9 -44.55 22.54 -6.34
CA PRO A 9 -43.24 23.10 -6.67
C PRO A 9 -42.37 23.34 -5.44
N GLU A 10 -42.96 23.78 -4.32
CA GLU A 10 -42.25 24.01 -3.06
C GLU A 10 -41.66 22.71 -2.50
N PHE A 11 -42.44 21.63 -2.49
CA PHE A 11 -41.97 20.31 -2.05
C PHE A 11 -40.85 19.77 -2.94
N LYS A 12 -40.94 20.02 -4.26
CA LYS A 12 -39.91 19.62 -5.21
C LYS A 12 -38.60 20.36 -4.93
N ASP A 13 -38.67 21.68 -4.78
CA ASP A 13 -37.50 22.52 -4.57
C ASP A 13 -36.83 22.23 -3.22
N ASP A 14 -37.61 22.01 -2.16
CA ASP A 14 -37.09 21.59 -0.85
C ASP A 14 -36.37 20.24 -0.91
N LEU A 15 -36.95 19.25 -1.61
CA LEU A 15 -36.32 17.94 -1.79
C LEU A 15 -35.00 18.01 -2.55
N PHE A 16 -34.92 18.83 -3.60
CA PHE A 16 -33.67 19.01 -4.35
C PHE A 16 -32.60 19.73 -3.51
N ASN A 17 -32.98 20.76 -2.75
CA ASN A 17 -32.06 21.45 -1.85
C ASN A 17 -31.50 20.51 -0.77
N ASP A 18 -32.35 19.63 -0.20
CA ASP A 18 -31.91 18.65 0.79
C ASP A 18 -30.96 17.59 0.20
N ILE A 19 -31.22 17.14 -1.03
CA ILE A 19 -30.32 16.23 -1.76
C ILE A 19 -28.98 16.91 -2.02
N GLU A 20 -28.97 18.16 -2.49
CA GLU A 20 -27.75 18.92 -2.75
C GLU A 20 -26.94 19.12 -1.47
N LYS A 21 -27.61 19.52 -0.38
CA LYS A 21 -26.97 19.69 0.93
C LYS A 21 -26.34 18.40 1.43
N THR A 22 -27.08 17.29 1.37
CA THR A 22 -26.57 15.96 1.79
C THR A 22 -25.39 15.53 0.92
N GLY A 23 -25.42 15.85 -0.38
CA GLY A 23 -24.32 15.58 -1.31
C GLY A 23 -23.05 16.37 -0.99
N GLU A 24 -23.16 17.66 -0.65
CA GLU A 24 -22.03 18.47 -0.20
C GLU A 24 -21.48 18.00 1.15
N GLU A 25 -22.33 17.62 2.10
CA GLU A 25 -21.91 17.06 3.39
C GLU A 25 -21.11 15.76 3.20
N LEU A 26 -21.64 14.80 2.42
CA LEU A 26 -20.94 13.55 2.13
C LEU A 26 -19.61 13.77 1.40
N LYS A 27 -19.56 14.75 0.49
CA LYS A 27 -18.34 15.11 -0.25
C LYS A 27 -17.25 15.66 0.67
N GLU A 28 -17.59 16.46 1.68
CA GLU A 28 -16.61 16.95 2.66
C GLU A 28 -16.14 15.82 3.59
N GLU A 29 -17.05 14.97 4.08
CA GLU A 29 -16.68 13.79 4.89
C GLU A 29 -15.69 12.87 4.16
N LEU A 30 -15.97 12.58 2.88
CA LEU A 30 -15.08 11.75 2.05
C LEU A 30 -13.72 12.42 1.86
N LYS A 31 -13.66 13.74 1.63
CA LYS A 31 -12.38 14.45 1.48
C LYS A 31 -11.54 14.35 2.76
N GLU A 32 -12.16 14.54 3.92
CA GLU A 32 -11.46 14.44 5.21
C GLU A 32 -10.93 13.01 5.43
N GLU A 33 -11.75 11.99 5.15
CA GLU A 33 -11.34 10.61 5.33
C GLU A 33 -10.22 10.20 4.36
N PHE A 34 -10.34 10.57 3.07
CA PHE A 34 -9.29 10.36 2.09
C PHE A 34 -8.00 11.10 2.47
N GLY A 35 -8.11 12.35 2.91
CA GLY A 35 -6.97 13.15 3.37
C GLY A 35 -6.26 12.46 4.54
N ARG A 36 -7.01 11.96 5.52
CA ARG A 36 -6.47 11.23 6.68
C ARG A 36 -5.80 9.92 6.27
N LEU A 37 -6.44 9.12 5.43
CA LEU A 37 -5.89 7.84 4.94
C LEU A 37 -4.60 8.04 4.14
N LEU A 38 -4.58 9.02 3.25
CA LEU A 38 -3.40 9.38 2.46
C LEU A 38 -2.27 9.85 3.37
N ASN A 39 -2.56 10.74 4.33
CA ASN A 39 -1.55 11.27 5.25
C ASN A 39 -0.93 10.14 6.09
N ASN A 40 -1.74 9.25 6.66
CA ASN A 40 -1.25 8.11 7.43
C ASN A 40 -0.36 7.18 6.59
N LYS A 41 -0.76 6.86 5.35
CA LYS A 41 0.00 5.99 4.46
C LYS A 41 1.31 6.62 4.00
N ILE A 42 1.31 7.92 3.72
CA ILE A 42 2.50 8.66 3.31
C ILE A 42 3.47 8.78 4.49
N ASN A 43 3.00 9.16 5.67
CA ASN A 43 3.84 9.27 6.86
C ASN A 43 4.45 7.93 7.24
N SER A 44 3.67 6.84 7.23
CA SER A 44 4.19 5.49 7.43
C SER A 44 5.31 5.12 6.45
N ARG A 45 5.19 5.47 5.17
CA ARG A 45 6.23 5.23 4.17
C ARG A 45 7.47 6.08 4.42
N ILE A 46 7.30 7.35 4.77
CA ILE A 46 8.40 8.27 5.10
C ILE A 46 9.15 7.75 6.32
N ASP A 47 8.45 7.40 7.40
CA ASP A 47 9.05 6.88 8.63
C ASP A 47 9.81 5.56 8.38
N SER A 48 9.26 4.69 7.52
CA SER A 48 9.92 3.46 7.11
C SER A 48 11.23 3.74 6.35
N GLN A 49 11.22 4.71 5.43
CA GLN A 49 12.42 5.13 4.69
C GLN A 49 13.46 5.77 5.61
N ILE A 50 13.03 6.67 6.51
CA ILE A 50 13.92 7.28 7.51
C ILE A 50 14.56 6.19 8.38
N SER A 51 13.79 5.20 8.82
CA SER A 51 14.29 4.09 9.64
C SER A 51 15.29 3.23 8.88
N ALA A 52 15.01 2.90 7.61
CA ALA A 52 15.93 2.17 6.75
C ALA A 52 17.23 2.93 6.53
N SER A 53 17.18 4.22 6.20
CA SER A 53 18.38 5.05 6.01
C SER A 53 19.19 5.19 7.31
N LYS A 54 18.54 5.30 8.47
CA LYS A 54 19.23 5.31 9.77
C LYS A 54 19.95 3.98 10.02
N PHE A 55 19.30 2.85 9.75
CA PHE A 55 19.92 1.54 9.86
C PHE A 55 21.13 1.41 8.94
N GLU A 56 20.99 1.77 7.66
CA GLU A 56 22.08 1.70 6.68
C GLU A 56 23.27 2.57 7.10
N ALA A 57 23.01 3.78 7.60
CA ALA A 57 24.06 4.67 8.10
C ALA A 57 24.79 4.05 9.31
N VAL A 58 24.05 3.62 10.33
CA VAL A 58 24.64 2.98 11.52
C VAL A 58 25.44 1.74 11.13
N TYR A 59 24.88 0.88 10.29
CA TYR A 59 25.55 -0.31 9.81
C TYR A 59 26.86 0.02 9.05
N ALA A 60 26.86 1.04 8.21
CA ALA A 60 28.06 1.47 7.48
C ALA A 60 29.15 2.07 8.39
N PHE A 61 28.78 2.73 9.49
CA PHE A 61 29.74 3.29 10.45
C PHE A 61 30.23 2.26 11.48
N SER A 62 29.38 1.31 11.87
CA SER A 62 29.68 0.34 12.94
C SER A 62 30.31 -0.94 12.43
N VAL A 63 30.18 -1.26 11.14
CA VAL A 63 30.66 -2.53 10.56
C VAL A 63 31.75 -2.25 9.53
N SER A 64 32.86 -2.97 9.63
CA SER A 64 33.98 -2.82 8.71
C SER A 64 33.56 -3.12 7.27
N LYS A 65 34.30 -2.58 6.29
CA LYS A 65 34.02 -2.87 4.88
C LYS A 65 34.07 -4.37 4.57
N GLU A 66 35.05 -5.09 5.14
CA GLU A 66 35.24 -6.53 4.94
C GLU A 66 34.03 -7.34 5.46
N GLU A 67 33.55 -7.04 6.66
CA GLU A 67 32.37 -7.71 7.23
C GLU A 67 31.09 -7.41 6.44
N ARG A 68 30.94 -6.20 5.91
CA ARG A 68 29.82 -5.84 5.04
C ARG A 68 29.85 -6.60 3.71
N GLU A 69 31.02 -6.71 3.09
CA GLU A 69 31.22 -7.49 1.86
C GLU A 69 30.93 -8.97 2.09
N LYS A 70 31.41 -9.53 3.19
CA LYS A 70 31.12 -10.91 3.61
C LYS A 70 29.61 -11.12 3.80
N THR A 71 28.95 -10.23 4.54
CA THR A 71 27.49 -10.30 4.76
C THR A 71 26.73 -10.26 3.43
N MET A 72 27.13 -9.39 2.50
CA MET A 72 26.47 -9.30 1.19
C MET A 72 26.67 -10.57 0.35
N ALA A 73 27.84 -11.19 0.41
CA ALA A 73 28.10 -12.47 -0.26
C ALA A 73 27.20 -13.59 0.30
N GLU A 74 27.12 -13.71 1.63
CA GLU A 74 26.25 -14.69 2.30
C GLU A 74 24.77 -14.46 1.97
N VAL A 75 24.30 -13.21 2.02
CA VAL A 75 22.92 -12.87 1.62
C VAL A 75 22.65 -13.23 0.17
N LYS A 76 23.60 -12.97 -0.74
CA LYS A 76 23.45 -13.31 -2.15
C LYS A 76 23.37 -14.82 -2.36
N GLU A 77 24.16 -15.59 -1.64
CA GLU A 77 24.15 -17.06 -1.68
C GLU A 77 22.79 -17.59 -1.24
N VAL A 78 22.33 -17.23 -0.04
CA VAL A 78 21.03 -17.65 0.51
C VAL A 78 19.87 -17.27 -0.42
N ARG A 79 19.86 -16.05 -0.94
CA ARG A 79 18.82 -15.61 -1.90
C ARG A 79 18.83 -16.42 -3.19
N SER A 80 20.02 -16.71 -3.71
CA SER A 80 20.18 -17.51 -4.93
C SER A 80 19.71 -18.96 -4.73
N GLU A 81 19.99 -19.55 -3.57
CA GLU A 81 19.50 -20.88 -3.21
C GLU A 81 17.99 -20.91 -3.07
N GLY A 82 17.41 -19.94 -2.36
CA GLY A 82 15.96 -19.78 -2.23
C GLY A 82 15.28 -19.64 -3.58
N TRP A 83 15.86 -18.85 -4.49
CA TRP A 83 15.34 -18.68 -5.84
C TRP A 83 15.39 -19.96 -6.67
N LYS A 84 16.53 -20.67 -6.65
CA LYS A 84 16.67 -21.97 -7.32
C LYS A 84 15.66 -23.00 -6.81
N LYS A 85 15.40 -23.01 -5.50
CA LYS A 85 14.39 -23.88 -4.90
C LYS A 85 13.00 -23.53 -5.40
N ALA A 86 12.64 -22.25 -5.41
CA ALA A 86 11.35 -21.79 -5.92
C ALA A 86 11.16 -22.13 -7.41
N LEU A 87 12.19 -21.93 -8.24
CA LEU A 87 12.17 -22.34 -9.65
C LEU A 87 11.98 -23.85 -9.82
N LYS A 88 12.64 -24.65 -8.97
CA LYS A 88 12.46 -26.11 -9.00
C LYS A 88 11.03 -26.51 -8.64
N GLU A 89 10.44 -25.90 -7.62
CA GLU A 89 9.05 -26.15 -7.20
C GLU A 89 8.03 -25.69 -8.26
N ALA A 90 8.33 -24.61 -8.97
CA ALA A 90 7.53 -24.08 -10.06
C ALA A 90 7.77 -24.77 -11.42
N ASN A 91 8.58 -25.83 -11.48
CA ASN A 91 8.99 -26.49 -12.73
C ASN A 91 9.57 -25.52 -13.79
N GLY A 92 10.29 -24.49 -13.34
CA GLY A 92 10.91 -23.48 -14.20
C GLY A 92 10.01 -22.31 -14.59
N ASP A 93 8.74 -22.28 -14.15
CA ASP A 93 7.87 -21.12 -14.33
C ASP A 93 8.29 -19.97 -13.41
N GLU A 94 8.75 -18.87 -13.99
CA GLU A 94 9.28 -17.73 -13.24
C GLU A 94 8.21 -16.97 -12.45
N GLU A 95 6.98 -16.91 -12.94
CA GLU A 95 5.88 -16.18 -12.29
C GLU A 95 5.41 -16.94 -11.04
N ILE A 96 5.24 -18.25 -11.17
CA ILE A 96 4.91 -19.14 -10.04
C ILE A 96 6.08 -19.19 -9.04
N ALA A 97 7.33 -19.26 -9.52
CA ALA A 97 8.52 -19.24 -8.67
C ALA A 97 8.63 -17.94 -7.87
N TYR A 98 8.30 -16.80 -8.47
CA TYR A 98 8.28 -15.50 -7.78
C TYR A 98 7.32 -15.50 -6.59
N GLU A 99 6.10 -16.00 -6.77
CA GLU A 99 5.12 -16.06 -5.68
C GLU A 99 5.52 -17.05 -4.58
N ILE A 100 6.10 -18.20 -4.94
CA ILE A 100 6.65 -19.17 -3.96
C ILE A 100 7.80 -18.52 -3.16
N TYR A 101 8.76 -17.93 -3.86
CA TYR A 101 9.93 -17.29 -3.26
C TYR A 101 9.51 -16.15 -2.31
N LYS A 102 8.58 -15.31 -2.74
CA LYS A 102 8.05 -14.21 -1.94
C LYS A 102 7.39 -14.71 -0.65
N LYS A 103 6.55 -15.74 -0.72
CA LYS A 103 5.89 -16.33 0.46
C LYS A 103 6.89 -16.95 1.44
N ALA A 104 7.92 -17.61 0.94
CA ALA A 104 8.93 -18.25 1.77
C ALA A 104 9.90 -17.27 2.46
N ASN A 105 10.03 -16.05 1.93
CA ASN A 105 10.96 -15.03 2.41
C ASN A 105 10.26 -13.80 3.00
N VAL A 106 8.99 -13.94 3.41
CA VAL A 106 8.31 -12.88 4.19
C VAL A 106 8.99 -12.80 5.55
N PHE A 107 9.47 -11.60 5.91
CA PHE A 107 10.01 -11.33 7.24
C PHE A 107 8.88 -11.55 8.27
N PRO A 108 9.08 -12.32 9.35
CA PRO A 108 8.05 -12.59 10.36
C PRO A 108 7.51 -11.32 11.03
#